data_AF-A0A5Q4G036-F1
#
_entry.id   AF-A0A5Q4G036-F1
#
_cell.length_a   1.000
_cell.length_b   1.000
_cell.length_c   1.000
_cell.angle_alpha   90.00
_cell.angle_beta   90.00
_cell.angle_gamma   90.00
#
_symmetry.space_group_name_H-M   'P 1'
#
loop_
_entity.id
_entity.type
_entity.pdbx_description
1 polymer ?
#
loop_
_entity_poly.entity_id
_entity_poly.type
_entity_poly.pdbx_seq_one_letter_code
_entity_poly.pdbx_strand_id
1 'polypeptide(L)' 'RDPFAYLPFGHGARYCIGAGLARTLAGAWLSVMLRSARWHALDPANVKPVGTTLSPPRGLPVRFEPYGASAAD' A
#
# COMPACT_ATOMS: atom_id res chain seq x y z
N ARG A 1 12.91 21.78 2.62
CA ARG A 1 12.40 20.40 2.77
C ARG A 1 12.41 20.11 4.26
N ASP A 2 11.26 19.92 4.89
CA ASP A 2 11.16 19.72 6.33
C ASP A 2 11.51 18.25 6.67
N PRO A 3 12.58 17.99 7.46
CA PRO A 3 12.98 16.63 7.84
C PRO A 3 11.94 15.91 8.71
N PHE A 4 11.00 16.64 9.32
CA PHE A 4 9.92 16.08 10.13
C PHE A 4 8.58 15.98 9.39
N ALA A 5 8.55 16.23 8.07
CA ALA A 5 7.32 16.12 7.29
C ALA A 5 6.83 14.66 7.09
N TYR A 6 7.68 13.66 7.33
CA TYR A 6 7.33 12.24 7.10
C TYR A 6 7.96 11.31 8.13
N LEU A 7 7.16 10.89 9.12
CA LEU A 7 7.57 9.99 10.21
C LEU A 7 6.59 8.80 10.36
N PRO A 8 6.45 7.94 9.34
CA PRO A 8 5.46 6.84 9.35
C PRO A 8 5.74 5.78 10.44
N PHE A 9 6.97 5.76 10.97
CA PHE A 9 7.44 4.82 11.99
C PHE A 9 7.82 5.52 13.31
N GLY A 10 7.46 6.80 13.47
CA GLY A 10 7.89 7.62 14.61
C GLY A 10 9.39 7.95 14.59
N HIS A 11 9.90 8.45 15.72
CA HIS A 11 11.30 8.83 15.92
C HIS A 11 11.69 8.66 17.40
N GLY A 12 13.00 8.68 17.70
CA GLY A 12 13.54 8.64 19.06
C GLY A 12 13.26 7.33 19.78
N ALA A 13 13.04 7.40 21.10
CA ALA A 13 12.85 6.23 21.98
C ALA A 13 11.62 5.38 21.64
N ARG A 14 10.69 5.89 20.82
CA ARG A 14 9.47 5.18 20.38
C ARG A 14 9.48 4.89 18.87
N TYR A 15 10.66 4.85 18.25
CA TYR A 15 10.80 4.40 16.88
C TYR A 15 10.28 2.96 16.73
N CYS A 16 9.50 2.70 15.67
CA CYS A 16 8.89 1.41 15.43
C CYS A 16 9.95 0.31 15.29
N ILE A 17 9.95 -0.64 16.23
CA ILE A 17 10.85 -1.80 16.21
C ILE A 17 10.64 -2.67 14.95
N GLY A 18 9.44 -2.66 14.39
CA GLY A 18 9.09 -3.38 13.15
C GLY A 18 9.38 -2.61 11.86
N ALA A 19 9.97 -1.42 11.90
CA ALA A 19 10.13 -0.57 10.71
C ALA A 19 10.92 -1.24 9.59
N GLY A 20 11.95 -2.03 9.92
CA GLY A 20 12.73 -2.80 8.94
C GLY A 20 11.88 -3.86 8.25
N LEU A 21 11.18 -4.67 9.04
CA LEU A 21 10.29 -5.72 8.53
C LEU A 21 9.17 -5.13 7.67
N ALA A 22 8.51 -4.07 8.13
CA ALA A 22 7.43 -3.41 7.40
C ALA A 22 7.87 -2.93 6.01
N ARG A 23 9.07 -2.33 5.93
CA ARG A 23 9.66 -1.89 4.64
C ARG A 23 9.95 -3.06 3.72
N THR A 24 10.54 -4.13 4.24
CA THR A 24 10.83 -5.34 3.46
C THR A 24 9.56 -6.00 2.94
N LEU A 25 8.57 -6.20 3.81
CA LEU A 25 7.29 -6.81 3.42
C LEU A 25 6.55 -5.94 2.41
N ALA A 26 6.46 -4.62 2.64
CA ALA A 26 5.80 -3.71 1.71
C ALA A 26 6.46 -3.73 0.32
N GLY A 27 7.81 -3.71 0.27
CA GLY A 27 8.54 -3.77 -0.99
C GLY A 27 8.36 -5.11 -1.72
N ALA A 28 8.43 -6.22 -0.99
CA ALA A 28 8.25 -7.56 -1.55
C ALA A 28 6.82 -7.74 -2.09
N TRP A 29 5.80 -7.38 -1.29
CA TRP A 29 4.40 -7.46 -1.69
C TRP A 29 4.10 -6.57 -2.89
N LEU A 30 4.58 -5.33 -2.90
CA LEU A 30 4.39 -4.44 -4.04
C LEU A 30 5.00 -5.02 -5.31
N SER A 31 6.19 -5.61 -5.21
CA SER A 31 6.85 -6.26 -6.36
C SER A 31 6.04 -7.44 -6.90
N VAL A 32 5.46 -8.25 -6.02
CA VAL A 32 4.58 -9.38 -6.42
C VAL A 32 3.30 -8.85 -7.06
N MET A 33 2.63 -7.88 -6.45
CA MET A 33 1.38 -7.29 -6.97
C MET A 33 1.58 -6.69 -8.36
N LEU A 34 2.64 -5.89 -8.57
CA LEU A 34 2.89 -5.23 -9.85
C LEU A 34 3.25 -6.22 -10.97
N ARG A 35 3.75 -7.41 -10.63
CA ARG A 35 4.09 -8.46 -11.60
C ARG A 35 2.93 -9.41 -11.92
N SER A 36 1.93 -9.51 -11.04
CA SER A 36 0.85 -10.49 -11.20
C SER A 36 -0.32 -10.01 -12.03
N ALA A 37 -0.67 -8.72 -11.93
CA ALA A 37 -1.89 -8.20 -12.53
C ALA A 37 -1.83 -6.69 -12.77
N ARG A 38 -2.73 -6.21 -13.62
CA ARG A 38 -3.10 -4.79 -13.69
C ARG A 38 -4.13 -4.50 -12.61
N TRP A 39 -3.83 -3.56 -11.73
CA TRP A 39 -4.70 -3.21 -10.59
C TRP A 39 -5.43 -1.90 -10.86
N HIS A 40 -6.73 -1.88 -10.58
CA HIS A 40 -7.62 -0.74 -10.75
C HIS A 40 -8.35 -0.44 -9.44
N ALA A 41 -8.29 0.80 -8.97
CA ALA A 41 -9.20 1.25 -7.91
C ALA A 41 -10.63 1.29 -8.46
N LEU A 42 -11.59 0.71 -7.72
CA LEU A 42 -12.99 0.70 -8.16
C LEU A 42 -13.66 2.07 -8.04
N ASP A 43 -13.18 2.90 -7.11
CA ASP A 43 -13.67 4.25 -6.88
C ASP A 43 -12.51 5.21 -6.58
N PRO A 44 -11.73 5.58 -7.62
CA PRO A 44 -10.56 6.45 -7.44
C PRO A 44 -10.94 7.86 -6.96
N ALA A 45 -12.17 8.32 -7.24
CA ALA A 45 -12.67 9.64 -6.86
C ALA A 45 -12.94 9.77 -5.35
N ASN A 46 -13.19 8.66 -4.65
CA ASN A 46 -13.49 8.65 -3.22
C ASN A 46 -12.33 8.17 -2.33
N VAL A 47 -11.10 8.12 -2.84
CA VAL A 47 -9.91 7.87 -2.02
C VAL A 47 -9.61 9.13 -1.20
N LYS A 48 -9.99 9.10 0.07
CA LYS A 48 -9.75 10.21 1.01
C LYS A 48 -8.56 9.88 1.90
N PRO A 49 -7.65 10.82 2.15
CA PRO A 49 -6.66 10.68 3.19
C PRO A 49 -7.37 10.40 4.50
N VAL A 50 -7.10 9.25 5.08
CA VAL A 50 -7.44 8.96 6.46
C VAL A 50 -6.23 9.35 7.30
N GLY A 51 -6.44 9.86 8.51
CA GLY A 51 -5.35 10.32 9.38
C GLY A 51 -4.45 9.16 9.85
N THR A 52 -4.06 9.15 11.12
CA THR A 52 -3.22 8.08 11.68
C THR A 52 -3.92 6.72 11.83
N THR A 53 -5.11 6.55 11.25
CA THR A 53 -5.87 5.30 11.30
C THR A 53 -5.21 4.23 10.44
N LEU A 54 -4.98 3.05 11.01
CA LEU A 54 -4.32 1.92 10.35
C LEU A 54 -5.18 1.24 9.28
N SER A 55 -6.47 1.56 9.18
CA SER A 55 -7.36 1.00 8.17
C SER A 55 -8.44 2.02 7.76
N PRO A 56 -8.65 2.30 6.47
CA PRO A 56 -9.71 3.18 6.02
C PRO A 56 -11.09 2.59 6.34
N PRO A 57 -12.09 3.39 6.75
CA PRO A 57 -13.39 2.89 7.22
C PRO A 57 -14.16 2.00 6.24
N ARG A 58 -13.90 2.14 4.93
CA ARG A 58 -14.55 1.36 3.86
C ARG A 58 -13.55 0.47 3.09
N GLY A 59 -12.34 0.29 3.63
CA GLY A 59 -11.25 -0.36 2.91
C GLY A 59 -10.84 0.41 1.64
N LEU A 60 -10.16 -0.30 0.74
CA LEU A 60 -9.82 0.18 -0.60
C LEU A 60 -10.29 -0.87 -1.62
N PRO A 61 -11.50 -0.73 -2.18
CA PRO A 61 -12.03 -1.68 -3.15
C PRO A 61 -11.20 -1.61 -4.44
N VAL A 62 -10.62 -2.75 -4.85
CA VAL A 62 -9.76 -2.88 -6.03
C VAL A 62 -10.22 -4.03 -6.93
N ARG A 63 -10.09 -3.84 -8.24
CA ARG A 63 -10.19 -4.87 -9.28
C ARG A 63 -8.78 -5.21 -9.76
N PHE A 64 -8.52 -6.47 -10.09
CA PHE A 64 -7.27 -6.89 -10.71
C PHE A 64 -7.53 -7.70 -11.98
N GLU A 65 -6.68 -7.48 -12.98
CA GLU A 65 -6.68 -8.17 -14.27
C GLU A 65 -5.35 -8.91 -14.41
N PRO A 66 -5.31 -10.25 -14.20
CA PRO A 66 -4.06 -11.01 -14.23
C PRO A 66 -3.36 -10.90 -15.59
N TYR A 67 -2.04 -10.70 -15.56
CA TYR A 67 -1.25 -10.78 -16.78
C TYR A 67 -1.20 -12.23 -17.25
N GLY A 68 -1.57 -12.48 -18.51
CA GLY A 68 -1.57 -13.83 -19.10
C GLY A 68 -2.88 -14.60 -18.99
N ALA A 69 -3.96 -14.03 -18.45
CA ALA A 69 -5.30 -14.63 -18.53
C ALA A 69 -5.96 -14.50 -19.93
N SER A 70 -5.29 -13.86 -20.88
CA SER A 70 -5.68 -13.77 -22.29
C SER A 70 -5.00 -14.90 -23.08
N ALA A 71 -5.56 -16.11 -23.05
CA ALA A 71 -5.46 -17.18 -24.08
C ALA A 71 -5.95 -18.53 -23.51
N ALA A 72 -7.15 -18.57 -22.93
CA ALA A 72 -7.83 -19.82 -22.63
C ALA A 72 -9.34 -19.62 -22.79
N ASP A 73 -9.74 -19.26 -24.01
CA ASP A 73 -11.07 -19.49 -24.59
C ASP A 73 -10.85 -19.89 -26.06
#